data_AF-A0A662S9J7-F1
#
_entry.id   AF-A0A662S9J7-F1
#
_cell.length_a   1.000
_cell.length_b   1.000
_cell.length_c   1.000
_cell.angle_alpha   90.00
_cell.angle_beta   90.00
_cell.angle_gamma   90.00
#
_symmetry.space_group_name_H-M   'P 1'
#
loop_
_entity.id
_entity.type
_entity.pdbx_description
1 polymer ?
#
loop_
_entity_poly.entity_id
_entity_poly.type
_entity_poly.pdbx_seq_one_letter_code
_entity_poly.pdbx_strand_id
1 'polypeptide(L)' 'NVRERAPVPAWTRTMNERQVRALAYVQEHGRITNREYRRLCPDVSAETLRLDLVDLVERGILLKIGAKKGTYYILK' A
#
# COMPACT_ATOMS: atom_id res chain seq x y z
N ASN A 1 2.88 0.43 31.69
CA ASN A 1 3.33 0.90 30.36
C ASN A 1 3.05 -0.19 29.33
N VAL A 2 1.78 -0.35 28.93
CA VAL A 2 1.39 -1.35 27.92
C VAL A 2 1.26 -0.60 26.61
N ARG A 3 2.26 -0.75 25.74
CA ARG A 3 2.19 -0.27 24.35
C ARG A 3 1.20 -1.19 23.66
N GLU A 4 -0.01 -0.68 23.39
CA GLU A 4 -1.02 -1.37 22.61
C GLU A 4 -0.42 -1.74 21.24
N ARG A 5 -0.01 -3.00 21.09
CA ARG A 5 0.28 -3.56 19.77
C ARG A 5 -1.06 -3.63 19.06
N ALA A 6 -1.31 -2.70 18.14
CA ALA A 6 -2.45 -2.78 17.24
C ALA A 6 -2.50 -4.21 16.67
N PRO A 7 -3.68 -4.87 16.67
CA PRO A 7 -3.80 -6.23 16.18
C PRO A 7 -3.26 -6.28 14.76
N VAL A 8 -2.33 -7.19 14.47
CA VAL A 8 -1.81 -7.40 13.11
C VAL A 8 -3.03 -7.69 12.24
N PRO A 9 -3.41 -6.77 11.35
CA PRO A 9 -4.70 -6.84 10.69
C PRO A 9 -4.73 -8.05 9.76
N ALA A 10 -5.86 -8.76 9.69
CA ALA A 10 -5.98 -10.10 9.10
C ALA A 10 -5.39 -10.24 7.67
N TRP A 11 -5.29 -9.14 6.93
CA TRP A 11 -4.63 -9.08 5.63
C TRP A 11 -3.12 -9.40 5.65
N THR A 12 -2.44 -9.33 6.80
CA THR A 12 -0.99 -9.62 6.88
C THR A 12 -0.65 -11.07 6.53
N ARG A 13 -1.61 -12.00 6.65
CA ARG A 13 -1.39 -13.42 6.33
C ARG A 13 -1.46 -13.75 4.83
N THR A 14 -2.02 -12.85 4.03
CA THR A 14 -2.26 -13.05 2.58
C THR A 14 -1.55 -11.97 1.72
N MET A 15 -0.64 -11.21 2.31
CA MET A 15 0.06 -10.12 1.62
C MET A 15 1.50 -10.50 1.29
N ASN A 16 1.90 -10.20 0.05
CA ASN A 16 3.30 -10.35 -0.39
C ASN A 16 4.19 -9.28 0.26
N GLU A 17 5.49 -9.56 0.38
CA GLU A 17 6.48 -8.64 0.96
C GLU A 17 6.42 -7.23 0.36
N ARG A 18 6.14 -7.14 -0.95
CA ARG A 18 5.98 -5.86 -1.67
C ARG A 18 4.81 -5.05 -1.16
N GLN A 19 3.67 -5.70 -0.95
CA GLN A 19 2.46 -5.06 -0.44
C GLN A 19 2.68 -4.60 1.02
N VAL A 20 3.42 -5.38 1.82
CA VAL A 20 3.82 -4.96 3.18
C VAL A 20 4.68 -3.69 3.14
N ARG A 21 5.66 -3.61 2.22
CA ARG A 21 6.46 -2.39 2.01
C ARG A 21 5.60 -1.20 1.60
N ALA A 22 4.61 -1.41 0.73
CA ALA A 22 3.68 -0.36 0.34
C ALA A 22 2.93 0.21 1.55
N LEU A 23 2.41 -0.67 2.42
CA LEU A 23 1.66 -0.24 3.59
C LEU A 23 2.54 0.43 4.66
N ALA A 24 3.75 -0.08 4.88
CA ALA A 24 4.73 0.59 5.75
C ALA A 24 5.00 2.02 5.27
N TYR A 25 5.22 2.18 3.95
CA TYR A 25 5.42 3.50 3.36
C TYR A 25 4.19 4.41 3.51
N VAL A 26 2.97 3.90 3.30
CA VAL A 26 1.74 4.68 3.50
C VAL A 26 1.55 5.05 4.96
N GLN A 27 1.93 4.18 5.90
CA GLN A 27 1.84 4.45 7.32
C GLN A 27 2.81 5.56 7.75
N GLU A 28 4.02 5.59 7.19
CA GLU A 28 5.02 6.62 7.50
C GLU A 28 4.77 7.95 6.76
N HIS A 29 4.40 7.91 5.49
CA HIS A 29 4.23 9.10 4.64
C HIS A 29 2.78 9.60 4.53
N GLY A 30 1.80 8.84 5.05
CA GLY A 30 0.37 9.10 4.95
C GLY A 30 -0.26 8.75 3.59
N ARG A 31 0.53 8.67 2.51
CA ARG A 31 0.06 8.30 1.17
C ARG A 31 1.18 7.69 0.32
N ILE A 32 0.79 6.87 -0.65
CA ILE A 32 1.70 6.34 -1.67
C ILE A 32 1.15 6.64 -3.06
N THR A 33 2.06 6.85 -4.02
CA THR A 33 1.69 6.89 -5.44
C THR A 33 2.30 5.70 -6.15
N ASN A 34 1.79 5.35 -7.33
CA ASN A 34 2.41 4.30 -8.15
C ASN A 34 3.87 4.61 -8.54
N ARG A 35 4.29 5.89 -8.47
CA ARG A 35 5.68 6.27 -8.68
C ARG A 35 6.53 5.96 -7.45
N GLU A 36 6.06 6.32 -6.26
CA GLU A 36 6.73 5.96 -4.99
C GLU A 36 6.85 4.44 -4.87
N TYR A 37 5.78 3.71 -5.17
CA TYR A 37 5.80 2.26 -5.04
C TYR A 37 6.82 1.60 -5.97
N ARG A 38 6.98 2.11 -7.20
CA ARG A 38 8.06 1.71 -8.12
C ARG A 38 9.45 2.01 -7.59
N ARG A 39 9.64 3.11 -6.85
CA ARG A 39 10.93 3.41 -6.22
C ARG A 39 11.26 2.43 -5.09
N LEU A 40 10.25 1.92 -4.38
CA LEU A 40 10.42 0.93 -3.32
C LEU A 40 10.68 -0.49 -3.86
N CYS A 41 10.18 -0.79 -5.06
CA CYS A 41 10.28 -2.10 -5.72
C CYS A 41 10.73 -1.92 -7.17
N PRO A 42 12.01 -1.61 -7.43
CA PRO A 42 12.52 -1.42 -8.79
C PRO A 42 12.58 -2.72 -9.60
N ASP A 43 12.65 -3.87 -8.92
CA ASP A 43 12.69 -5.20 -9.55
C ASP A 43 11.35 -5.67 -10.14
N VAL A 44 10.29 -4.86 -10.02
CA VAL A 44 8.94 -5.24 -10.44
C VAL A 44 8.35 -4.23 -11.42
N SER A 45 7.68 -4.77 -12.44
CA SER A 45 7.01 -3.99 -13.48
C SER A 45 5.95 -3.03 -12.92
N ALA A 46 5.83 -1.87 -13.55
CA ALA A 46 4.85 -0.84 -13.20
C ALA A 46 3.39 -1.33 -13.22
N GLU A 47 3.10 -2.32 -14.06
CA GLU A 47 1.79 -2.96 -14.19
C GLU A 47 1.48 -3.83 -12.96
N THR A 48 2.41 -4.71 -12.58
CA THR A 48 2.27 -5.57 -11.39
C THR A 48 2.08 -4.75 -10.12
N LEU A 49 2.85 -3.66 -9.94
CA LEU A 49 2.68 -2.77 -8.78
C LEU A 49 1.34 -2.04 -8.78
N ARG A 50 0.79 -1.75 -9.97
CA ARG A 50 -0.56 -1.21 -10.10
C ARG A 50 -1.61 -2.23 -9.68
N LEU A 51 -1.48 -3.48 -10.13
CA LEU A 51 -2.38 -4.57 -9.75
C LEU A 51 -2.33 -4.83 -8.24
N ASP A 52 -1.13 -4.82 -7.64
CA ASP A 52 -0.95 -4.91 -6.18
C ASP A 52 -1.73 -3.80 -5.45
N LEU A 53 -1.63 -2.53 -5.91
CA LEU A 53 -2.37 -1.42 -5.31
C LEU A 53 -3.89 -1.54 -5.52
N VAL A 54 -4.34 -2.07 -6.65
CA VAL A 54 -5.77 -2.31 -6.91
C VAL A 54 -6.30 -3.41 -6.01
N ASP A 55 -5.61 -4.55 -5.88
CA ASP A 55 -5.98 -5.64 -4.95
C ASP A 55 -6.07 -5.12 -3.51
N LEU A 56 -5.13 -4.27 -3.06
CA LEU A 56 -5.19 -3.64 -1.74
C LEU A 56 -6.39 -2.69 -1.57
N VAL A 57 -6.84 -2.03 -2.64
CA VAL A 57 -8.05 -1.20 -2.62
C VAL A 57 -9.32 -2.04 -2.61
N GLU A 58 -9.36 -3.11 -3.42
CA GLU A 58 -10.49 -4.06 -3.48
C GLU A 58 -10.66 -4.80 -2.15
N ARG A 59 -9.57 -5.13 -1.47
CA ARG A 59 -9.57 -5.65 -0.09
C ARG A 59 -9.99 -4.63 0.96
N GLY A 60 -10.17 -3.36 0.58
CA GLY A 60 -10.57 -2.28 1.48
C GLY A 60 -9.48 -1.81 2.43
N ILE A 61 -8.20 -2.10 2.15
CA ILE A 61 -7.05 -1.70 2.97
C ILE A 61 -6.57 -0.31 2.56
N LEU A 62 -6.54 -0.05 1.25
CA LEU A 62 -6.19 1.25 0.69
C LEU A 62 -7.42 1.95 0.11
N LEU A 63 -7.40 3.27 0.12
CA LEU A 63 -8.34 4.10 -0.60
C LEU A 63 -7.62 4.82 -1.74
N LYS A 64 -8.09 4.64 -2.97
CA LYS A 64 -7.59 5.37 -4.13
C LYS A 64 -8.22 6.76 -4.18
N ILE A 65 -7.39 7.80 -4.11
CA ILE A 65 -7.80 9.19 -4.26
C ILE A 65 -7.24 9.75 -5.57
N GLY A 66 -8.12 10.35 -6.38
CA GLY A 66 -7.75 11.09 -7.60
C GLY A 66 -7.91 10.30 -8.90
N ALA A 67 -8.20 11.03 -9.99
CA ALA A 67 -8.60 10.47 -11.28
C ALA A 67 -7.54 10.56 -12.41
N LYS A 68 -6.52 11.43 -12.28
CA LYS A 68 -5.53 11.70 -13.35
C LYS A 68 -4.10 11.80 -12.79
N LYS A 69 -3.39 12.90 -13.03
CA LYS A 69 -1.95 13.08 -12.73
C LYS A 69 -1.59 13.17 -11.23
N GLY A 70 -2.55 12.95 -10.35
CA GLY A 70 -2.41 13.03 -8.90
C GLY A 70 -3.09 11.87 -8.19
N THR A 71 -3.22 10.69 -8.82
CA THR A 71 -3.73 9.52 -8.12
C THR A 71 -2.73 9.08 -7.04
N TYR A 72 -3.20 9.06 -5.81
CA TYR A 72 -2.48 8.52 -4.66
C TYR A 72 -3.40 7.59 -3.86
N TYR A 73 -2.80 6.79 -3.01
CA TYR A 73 -3.46 5.78 -2.21
C TYR A 73 -3.15 6.07 -0.75
N ILE A 74 -4.17 6.04 0.10
CA ILE A 74 -4.07 6.24 1.54
C ILE A 74 -4.54 4.98 2.27
N LEU A 75 -4.08 4.76 3.49
CA LEU A 75 -4.66 3.74 4.37
C LEU A 75 -6.10 4.13 4.69
N LYS A 76 -7.02 3.17 4.56
CA LYS A 76 -8.42 3.34 4.96
C LYS A 76 -8.57 3.25 6.47
#